data_AF-A0A926C543-F1
#
_entry.id   AF-A0A926C543-F1
#
_cell.length_a   1.000
_cell.length_b   1.000
_cell.length_c   1.000
_cell.angle_alpha   90.00
_cell.angle_beta   90.00
_cell.angle_gamma   90.00
#
_symmetry.space_group_name_H-M   'P 1'
#
loop_
_entity.id
_entity.type
_entity.pdbx_description
1 polymer ?
#
loop_
_entity_poly.entity_id
_entity_poly.type
_entity_poly.pdbx_seq_one_letter_code
_entity_poly.pdbx_strand_id
1 'polypeptide(L)'
;MKKNPIRYHWLIGGLCVWLLCAWSVQRPVTAARLVSVTDSLKTDPESGLALDQQLPLVKGQCTACHSSKLILQSHFSREKWIERIRWMQRTQKLWDLGESEPAILTYLTTYYGPLETPFDGRRLPLVPPTWHGR
;
A
#
# COMPACT_ATOMS: atom_id res chain seq x y z
N MET A 1 -19.81 63.51 21.56
CA MET A 1 -18.42 63.67 21.05
C MET A 1 -17.66 64.41 22.14
N LYS A 2 -16.68 63.90 22.89
CA LYS A 2 -15.68 62.82 22.71
C LYS A 2 -15.51 62.13 24.08
N LYS A 3 -15.50 60.80 24.12
CA LYS A 3 -15.34 60.01 25.36
C LYS A 3 -13.85 59.87 25.67
N ASN A 4 -13.45 60.21 26.89
CA ASN A 4 -12.12 59.93 27.43
C ASN A 4 -12.01 58.44 27.77
N PRO A 5 -10.86 57.79 27.53
CA PRO A 5 -10.51 56.63 28.32
C PRO A 5 -9.15 56.77 29.01
N ILE A 6 -9.26 56.98 30.32
CA ILE A 6 -8.57 56.31 31.43
C ILE A 6 -7.43 55.36 31.04
N ARG A 7 -6.24 55.65 31.59
CA ARG A 7 -5.04 54.80 31.58
C ARG A 7 -5.18 53.74 32.68
N TYR A 8 -5.17 52.47 32.32
CA TYR A 8 -4.88 51.37 33.25
C TYR A 8 -3.58 50.70 32.81
N HIS A 9 -2.48 51.18 33.39
CA HIS A 9 -1.31 50.33 33.62
C HIS A 9 -1.67 49.33 34.74
N TRP A 10 -1.00 48.19 34.72
CA TRP A 10 -1.04 47.07 35.68
C TRP A 10 -1.98 45.91 35.32
N LEU A 11 -1.38 44.70 35.36
CA LEU A 11 -1.96 43.36 35.22
C LEU A 11 -1.85 42.68 33.83
N ILE A 12 -0.65 42.60 33.25
CA ILE A 12 -0.35 41.54 32.25
C ILE A 12 1.00 40.90 32.60
N GLY A 13 1.03 40.14 33.70
CA GLY A 13 2.21 39.42 34.20
C GLY A 13 1.97 37.91 34.37
N GLY A 14 1.02 37.31 33.64
CA GLY A 14 0.63 35.90 33.90
C GLY A 14 -0.08 35.15 32.78
N LEU A 15 -0.04 35.63 31.52
CA LEU A 15 -0.78 35.03 30.40
C LEU A 15 0.11 34.57 29.22
N CYS A 16 1.43 34.41 29.41
CA CYS A 16 2.33 33.98 28.32
C CYS A 16 2.79 32.51 28.38
N VAL A 17 2.44 31.76 29.43
CA VAL A 17 2.96 30.38 29.63
C VAL A 17 1.86 29.30 29.53
N TRP A 18 0.68 29.63 29.01
CA TRP A 18 -0.42 28.66 28.77
C TRP A 18 -0.76 28.42 27.29
N LEU A 19 0.01 29.00 26.36
CA LEU A 19 -0.23 28.87 24.91
C LEU A 19 0.84 28.08 24.14
N LEU A 20 1.82 27.46 24.82
CA LEU A 20 2.93 26.74 24.16
C LEU A 20 2.99 25.22 24.41
N CYS A 21 2.04 24.61 25.13
CA CYS A 21 2.00 23.15 25.36
C CYS A 21 0.78 22.42 24.77
N ALA A 22 -0.10 23.09 24.01
CA ALA A 22 -1.29 22.46 23.41
C ALA A 22 -1.14 22.12 21.91
N TRP A 23 0.07 22.24 21.35
CA TRP A 23 0.35 22.01 19.92
C TRP A 23 1.12 20.71 19.66
N SER A 24 0.93 19.69 20.50
CA SER A 24 1.61 18.41 20.34
C SER A 24 0.68 17.20 20.49
N VAL A 25 -0.63 17.35 20.26
CA VAL A 25 -1.58 16.21 20.24
C VAL A 25 -2.63 16.35 19.13
N GLN A 26 -2.19 16.50 17.89
CA GLN A 26 -2.99 16.03 16.75
C GLN A 26 -2.09 15.19 15.85
N ARG A 27 -2.01 13.89 16.15
CA ARG A 27 -1.67 12.91 15.12
C ARG A 27 -2.97 12.65 14.36
N PRO A 28 -3.12 13.08 13.09
CA PRO A 28 -4.22 12.59 12.29
C PRO A 28 -4.00 11.08 12.15
N VAL A 29 -4.82 10.29 12.84
CA VAL A 29 -4.96 8.87 12.50
C VAL A 29 -5.63 8.89 11.13
N THR A 30 -4.85 8.76 10.07
CA THR A 30 -5.37 8.57 8.73
C THR A 30 -6.18 7.29 8.75
N ALA A 31 -7.50 7.42 8.89
CA ALA A 31 -8.43 6.33 8.73
C ALA A 31 -8.13 5.72 7.35
N ALA A 32 -7.76 4.45 7.35
CA ALA A 32 -7.56 3.71 6.11
C ALA A 32 -8.86 3.80 5.31
N ARG A 33 -8.81 4.52 4.20
CA ARG A 33 -9.89 4.59 3.24
C ARG A 33 -10.02 3.21 2.62
N LEU A 34 -11.03 2.45 3.04
CA LEU A 34 -11.50 1.31 2.26
C LEU A 34 -12.09 1.86 0.95
N VAL A 35 -11.28 1.82 -0.10
CA VAL A 35 -11.71 2.14 -1.46
C VAL A 35 -12.53 0.96 -1.96
N SER A 36 -13.84 1.18 -2.09
CA SER A 36 -14.74 0.30 -2.83
C SER A 36 -14.29 0.26 -4.29
N VAL A 37 -13.82 -0.91 -4.75
CA VAL A 37 -13.46 -1.14 -6.16
C VAL A 37 -14.74 -1.38 -6.94
N THR A 38 -15.27 -0.31 -7.53
CA THR A 38 -16.23 -0.42 -8.63
C THR A 38 -15.61 0.20 -9.88
N ASP A 39 -15.06 -0.69 -10.71
CA ASP A 39 -15.11 -0.68 -12.19
C ASP A 39 -14.79 0.62 -12.94
N SER A 40 -13.59 1.17 -12.74
CA SER A 40 -12.88 2.01 -13.74
C SER A 40 -11.40 2.17 -13.36
N LEU A 41 -10.74 1.07 -12.99
CA LEU A 41 -9.31 1.13 -12.77
C LEU A 41 -8.63 1.38 -14.12
N LYS A 42 -8.23 2.63 -14.35
CA LYS A 42 -7.46 2.97 -15.54
C LYS A 42 -6.16 2.17 -15.51
N THR A 43 -5.78 1.59 -16.63
CA THR A 43 -4.54 0.83 -16.79
C THR A 43 -3.55 1.62 -17.64
N ASP A 44 -2.27 1.37 -17.41
CA ASP A 44 -1.17 1.87 -18.22
C ASP A 44 -1.21 1.20 -19.60
N PRO A 45 -1.28 1.95 -20.71
CA PRO A 45 -1.42 1.35 -22.04
C PRO A 45 -0.20 0.52 -22.47
N GLU A 46 0.99 0.80 -21.93
CA GLU A 46 2.22 0.07 -22.24
C GLU A 46 2.29 -1.27 -21.49
N SER A 47 2.08 -1.24 -20.17
CA SER A 47 2.25 -2.43 -19.32
C SER A 47 0.95 -3.19 -19.03
N GLY A 48 -0.21 -2.57 -19.25
CA GLY A 48 -1.51 -3.07 -18.81
C GLY A 48 -1.71 -3.03 -17.29
N LEU A 49 -0.73 -2.52 -16.53
CA LEU A 49 -0.79 -2.50 -15.08
C LEU A 49 -1.73 -1.39 -14.56
N ALA A 50 -2.25 -1.56 -13.35
CA ALA A 50 -3.09 -0.57 -12.68
C ALA A 50 -2.38 0.79 -12.55
N LEU A 51 -3.05 1.89 -12.89
CA LEU A 51 -2.50 3.22 -12.63
C LEU A 51 -2.52 3.51 -11.12
N ASP A 52 -1.34 3.83 -10.59
CA ASP A 52 -1.12 4.26 -9.21
C ASP A 52 0.17 5.09 -9.11
N GLN A 53 0.35 5.82 -8.01
CA GLN A 53 1.59 6.54 -7.73
C GLN A 53 2.82 5.62 -7.70
N GLN A 54 2.68 4.37 -7.29
CA GLN A 54 3.77 3.38 -7.23
C GLN A 54 4.05 2.67 -8.56
N LEU A 55 3.24 2.90 -9.60
CA LEU A 55 3.40 2.22 -10.89
C LEU A 55 4.81 2.39 -11.50
N PRO A 56 5.41 3.59 -11.57
CA PRO A 56 6.75 3.75 -12.16
C PRO A 56 7.82 2.95 -11.41
N LEU A 57 7.71 2.90 -10.08
CA LEU A 57 8.57 2.09 -9.23
C LEU A 57 8.41 0.60 -9.57
N VAL A 58 7.17 0.10 -9.64
CA VAL A 58 6.90 -1.31 -9.95
C VAL A 58 7.36 -1.69 -11.36
N LYS A 59 7.18 -0.82 -12.36
CA LYS A 59 7.72 -1.03 -13.71
C LYS A 59 9.25 -1.14 -13.68
N GLY A 60 9.92 -0.19 -13.02
CA GLY A 60 11.39 -0.20 -12.92
C GLY A 60 11.96 -1.44 -12.23
N GLN A 61 11.24 -2.00 -11.25
CA GLN A 61 11.73 -3.09 -10.41
C GLN A 61 11.28 -4.48 -10.89
N CYS A 62 10.07 -4.60 -11.42
CA CYS A 62 9.45 -5.90 -11.71
C CYS A 62 9.32 -6.21 -13.20
N THR A 63 9.54 -5.24 -14.10
CA THR A 63 9.46 -5.46 -15.56
C THR A 63 10.80 -5.30 -16.27
N ALA A 64 11.91 -5.22 -15.52
CA ALA A 64 13.25 -5.09 -16.10
C ALA A 64 13.75 -6.36 -16.81
N CYS A 65 13.31 -7.55 -16.36
CA CYS A 65 13.78 -8.82 -16.91
C CYS A 65 12.75 -9.55 -17.79
N HIS A 66 11.46 -9.26 -17.61
CA HIS A 66 10.36 -9.90 -18.33
C HIS A 66 9.11 -9.00 -18.35
N SER A 67 8.17 -9.33 -19.23
CA SER A 67 6.92 -8.57 -19.41
C SER A 67 6.06 -8.51 -18.14
N SER A 68 5.31 -7.40 -17.98
CA SER A 68 4.27 -7.21 -16.97
C SER A 68 3.15 -8.26 -17.02
N LYS A 69 3.01 -9.02 -18.12
CA LYS A 69 2.02 -10.11 -18.23
C LYS A 69 2.11 -11.13 -17.10
N LEU A 70 3.32 -11.40 -16.59
CA LEU A 70 3.48 -12.31 -15.45
C LEU A 70 2.83 -11.77 -14.17
N ILE A 71 2.85 -10.45 -13.97
CA ILE A 71 2.16 -9.79 -12.85
C ILE A 71 0.64 -9.87 -13.07
N LEU A 72 0.17 -9.56 -14.28
CA LEU A 72 -1.26 -9.59 -14.64
C LEU A 72 -1.91 -10.97 -14.47
N GLN A 73 -1.14 -12.04 -14.65
CA GLN A 73 -1.59 -13.43 -14.48
C GLN A 73 -1.46 -13.94 -13.03
N SER A 74 -0.79 -13.19 -12.16
CA SER A 74 -0.46 -13.60 -10.80
C SER A 74 -1.37 -12.93 -9.79
N HIS A 75 -2.10 -13.74 -9.02
CA HIS A 75 -3.00 -13.28 -7.98
C HIS A 75 -2.63 -13.93 -6.66
N PHE A 76 -1.79 -13.23 -5.89
CA PHE A 76 -1.13 -13.80 -4.72
C PHE A 76 -1.39 -12.97 -3.46
N SER A 77 -1.40 -13.65 -2.31
CA SER A 77 -1.36 -12.97 -1.01
C SER A 77 -0.03 -12.26 -0.84
N ARG A 78 0.07 -11.39 0.16
CA ARG A 78 1.31 -10.67 0.45
C ARG A 78 2.48 -11.62 0.71
N GLU A 79 2.22 -12.69 1.46
CA GLU A 79 3.22 -13.70 1.83
C GLU A 79 3.74 -14.42 0.59
N LYS A 80 2.83 -14.77 -0.34
CA LYS A 80 3.19 -15.41 -1.61
C LYS A 80 3.95 -14.46 -2.55
N TRP A 81 3.61 -13.17 -2.55
CA TRP A 81 4.39 -12.16 -3.27
C TRP A 81 5.81 -12.02 -2.71
N ILE A 82 5.95 -11.99 -1.38
CA ILE A 82 7.26 -12.00 -0.70
C ILE A 82 8.05 -13.26 -1.10
N GLU A 83 7.43 -14.44 -1.02
CA GLU A 83 8.07 -15.69 -1.42
C GLU A 83 8.57 -15.63 -2.87
N ARG A 84 7.76 -15.07 -3.78
CA ARG A 84 8.12 -14.92 -5.19
C ARG A 84 9.30 -13.97 -5.37
N ILE A 85 9.30 -12.82 -4.71
CA ILE A 85 10.43 -11.86 -4.74
C ILE A 85 11.70 -12.52 -4.20
N ARG A 86 11.62 -13.20 -3.05
CA ARG A 86 12.75 -13.92 -2.45
C ARG A 86 13.25 -15.06 -3.32
N TRP A 87 12.36 -15.73 -4.07
CA TRP A 87 12.77 -16.72 -5.07
C TRP A 87 13.53 -16.06 -6.22
N MET A 88 13.02 -14.97 -6.79
CA MET A 88 13.69 -14.22 -7.87
C MET A 88 15.05 -13.68 -7.44
N GLN A 89 15.19 -13.22 -6.19
CA GLN A 89 16.47 -12.75 -5.65
C GLN A 89 17.49 -13.89 -5.58
N ARG A 90 17.07 -15.08 -5.12
CA ARG A 90 17.95 -16.26 -5.02
C ARG A 90 18.31 -16.86 -6.37
N THR A 91 17.38 -16.92 -7.31
CA THR A 91 17.53 -17.71 -8.55
C THR A 91 17.68 -16.86 -9.81
N GLN A 92 16.99 -15.73 -9.90
CA GLN A 92 16.92 -14.88 -11.10
C GLN A 92 17.76 -13.61 -11.01
N LYS A 93 18.59 -13.48 -9.96
CA LYS A 93 19.45 -12.29 -9.72
C LYS A 93 18.68 -10.99 -9.62
N LEU A 94 17.43 -11.04 -9.14
CA LEU A 94 16.74 -9.83 -8.70
C LEU A 94 17.58 -9.21 -7.58
N TRP A 95 17.85 -7.92 -7.69
CA TRP A 95 18.62 -7.19 -6.69
C TRP A 95 17.81 -7.00 -5.40
N ASP A 96 18.48 -6.46 -4.37
CA ASP A 96 17.79 -6.08 -3.14
C ASP A 96 16.91 -4.85 -3.40
N LEU A 97 15.62 -4.97 -3.09
CA LEU A 97 14.65 -3.89 -3.26
C LEU A 97 14.72 -2.87 -2.12
N GLY A 98 15.35 -3.22 -0.98
CA GLY A 98 15.56 -2.33 0.15
C GLY A 98 14.27 -1.63 0.62
N GLU A 99 14.35 -0.33 0.86
CA GLU A 99 13.22 0.49 1.35
C GLU A 99 12.05 0.59 0.36
N SER A 100 12.25 0.21 -0.90
CA SER A 100 11.18 0.23 -1.91
C SER A 100 10.26 -0.99 -1.84
N GLU A 101 10.72 -2.09 -1.21
CA GLU A 101 9.98 -3.35 -1.16
C GLU A 101 8.57 -3.21 -0.55
N PRO A 102 8.36 -2.51 0.57
CA PRO A 102 7.02 -2.37 1.16
C PRO A 102 6.03 -1.68 0.23
N ALA A 103 6.48 -0.69 -0.55
CA ALA A 103 5.64 0.03 -1.50
C ALA A 103 5.25 -0.86 -2.68
N ILE A 104 6.21 -1.62 -3.22
CA ILE A 104 5.99 -2.60 -4.28
C ILE A 104 5.01 -3.68 -3.82
N LEU A 105 5.21 -4.26 -2.63
CA LEU A 105 4.32 -5.27 -2.07
C LEU A 105 2.91 -4.72 -1.84
N THR A 106 2.79 -3.46 -1.39
CA THR A 106 1.49 -2.81 -1.23
C THR A 106 0.78 -2.72 -2.58
N TYR A 107 1.44 -2.18 -3.61
CA TYR A 107 0.86 -2.11 -4.95
C TYR A 107 0.45 -3.49 -5.49
N LEU A 108 1.35 -4.47 -5.42
CA LEU A 108 1.08 -5.83 -5.91
C LEU A 108 -0.10 -6.48 -5.19
N THR A 109 -0.21 -6.32 -3.88
CA THR A 109 -1.32 -6.91 -3.12
C THR A 109 -2.64 -6.17 -3.29
N THR A 110 -2.59 -4.85 -3.47
CA THR A 110 -3.79 -4.02 -3.69
C THR A 110 -4.43 -4.30 -5.04
N TYR A 111 -3.64 -4.45 -6.10
CA TYR A 111 -4.15 -4.59 -7.47
C TYR A 111 -4.11 -6.02 -8.02
N TYR A 112 -3.18 -6.84 -7.50
CA TYR A 112 -2.92 -8.22 -7.94
C TYR A 112 -2.89 -9.18 -6.74
N GLY A 113 -3.79 -8.92 -5.79
CA GLY A 113 -4.07 -9.78 -4.65
C GLY A 113 -4.76 -11.08 -5.05
N PRO A 114 -5.01 -12.00 -4.09
CA PRO A 114 -5.77 -13.22 -4.34
C PRO A 114 -7.13 -12.89 -4.94
N LEU A 115 -7.53 -13.65 -5.96
CA LEU A 115 -8.91 -13.67 -6.39
C LEU A 115 -9.65 -14.67 -5.51
N GLU A 116 -10.74 -14.22 -4.91
CA GLU A 116 -11.79 -15.15 -4.50
C GLU A 116 -12.22 -15.86 -5.78
N THR A 117 -12.01 -17.16 -5.88
CA THR A 117 -12.53 -17.97 -6.98
C THR A 117 -13.86 -18.55 -6.52
N PRO A 118 -15.02 -17.98 -6.91
CA PRO A 118 -16.28 -18.68 -6.73
C PRO A 118 -16.20 -20.01 -7.47
N PHE A 119 -16.88 -21.03 -6.95
CA PHE A 119 -17.00 -22.29 -7.66
C PHE A 119 -17.61 -22.03 -9.04
N ASP A 120 -16.82 -22.25 -10.09
CA ASP A 120 -17.17 -21.94 -11.49
C ASP A 120 -17.52 -23.19 -12.30
N GLY A 121 -17.78 -24.31 -11.61
CA GLY A 121 -18.05 -25.61 -12.22
C GLY A 121 -16.81 -26.33 -12.75
N ARG A 122 -15.60 -25.74 -12.68
CA ARG A 122 -14.36 -26.47 -12.93
C ARG A 122 -14.14 -27.51 -11.82
N ARG A 123 -13.49 -28.61 -12.18
CA ARG A 123 -13.14 -29.67 -11.23
C ARG A 123 -12.33 -29.07 -10.08
N LEU A 124 -12.77 -29.31 -8.86
CA LEU A 124 -12.01 -28.96 -7.66
C LEU A 124 -10.61 -29.58 -7.71
N PRO A 125 -9.59 -28.95 -7.10
CA PRO A 125 -8.28 -29.55 -6.93
C PRO A 125 -8.41 -30.96 -6.34
N LEU A 126 -7.62 -31.91 -6.86
CA LEU A 126 -7.63 -33.29 -6.38
C LEU A 126 -7.24 -33.32 -4.89
N VAL A 127 -7.95 -34.12 -4.11
CA VAL A 127 -7.56 -34.41 -2.73
C VAL A 127 -6.22 -35.16 -2.77
N PRO A 128 -5.20 -34.73 -2.00
CA PRO A 128 -3.93 -35.44 -1.98
C PRO A 128 -4.14 -36.90 -1.51
N PRO A 129 -3.56 -37.90 -2.20
CA PRO A 129 -3.75 -39.29 -1.83
C PRO A 129 -3.08 -39.59 -0.48
N THR A 130 -3.78 -40.31 0.38
CA THR A 130 -3.19 -40.90 1.59
C THR A 130 -2.46 -42.18 1.21
N TRP A 131 -1.14 -42.09 1.06
CA TRP A 131 -0.31 -43.28 0.91
C TRP A 131 -0.22 -44.00 2.25
N HIS A 132 -0.93 -45.12 2.41
CA HIS A 132 -0.66 -46.05 3.50
C HIS A 132 0.56 -46.89 3.11
N GLY A 133 1.72 -46.52 3.65
CA GLY A 133 2.95 -47.31 3.52
C GLY A 133 2.76 -48.70 4.13
N ARG A 134 3.32 -49.72 3.49
CA ARG A 134 3.45 -51.07 4.03
C ARG A 134 4.86 -51.28 4.56
#